data_AF-A0A1M7M6H9-F1
#
_entry.id   AF-A0A1M7M6H9-F1
#
_cell.length_a   1.000
_cell.length_b   1.000
_cell.length_c   1.000
_cell.angle_alpha   90.00
_cell.angle_beta   90.00
_cell.angle_gamma   90.00
#
_symmetry.space_group_name_H-M   'P 1'
#
loop_
_entity.id
_entity.type
_entity.pdbx_description
1 polymer ?
#
loop_
_entity_poly.entity_id
_entity_poly.type
_entity_poly.pdbx_seq_one_letter_code
_entity_poly.pdbx_strand_id
1 'polypeptide(L)'
;MPVTVLGWMVTVYAVLHLAAWNVLPTLPFWRPTESISQRHLDGTVVAVLFILMLSAAMIRCVHVMYSRSDLDLLLCSPVPGSTILRARLGGVVLGTLLLALFLVTPVVHVGILTDRPRLLALYPGLVAMAMIAASLGMMSVIQLARLIGPRYTSLFAQVLGTVVIVWLCYMPQVQQAIPVAIKTSLSHLLDDGAVLGPASPLWLPVQALQGSPLPLLLFCLAALGSAQLAAVLLQHSFLRLLQQGRNSPRGIARLALGMRLHFGHDLRWLLIYKEWLLLVRQPMFLGQIAARFVWLVVAFAAAGTDSLRPLVIAAIAVYVTAGLAGILTRLIEAGEAAWDLLSSSPLAPATISTAKRRAALIPALLLGMPTPLWLGIANPTLGILTAIAVAGACDSAHRLNLARRHLPAAQMVTSVREVLSNGVWGLLLLIAYAILG
;
A
#
# COMPACT_ATOMS: atom_id res chain seq x y z
N MET A 1 18.76 -12.68 5.58
CA MET A 1 18.24 -11.30 5.79
C MET A 1 19.40 -10.42 6.24
N PRO A 2 19.54 -9.21 5.71
CA PRO A 2 20.62 -8.29 6.09
C PRO A 2 20.44 -7.81 7.55
N VAL A 3 21.54 -7.78 8.32
CA VAL A 3 21.55 -7.51 9.77
C VAL A 3 20.83 -6.21 10.15
N THR A 4 20.98 -5.17 9.33
CA THR A 4 20.35 -3.86 9.57
C THR A 4 18.82 -3.92 9.52
N VAL A 5 18.26 -4.76 8.64
CA VAL A 5 16.80 -4.92 8.50
C VAL A 5 16.26 -5.71 9.66
N LEU A 6 16.96 -6.77 10.07
CA LEU A 6 16.61 -7.54 11.26
C LEU A 6 16.62 -6.63 12.50
N GLY A 7 17.68 -5.83 12.67
CA GLY A 7 17.79 -4.85 13.75
C GLY A 7 16.61 -3.88 13.77
N TRP A 8 16.25 -3.31 12.61
CA TRP A 8 15.10 -2.40 12.52
C TRP A 8 13.78 -3.09 12.89
N MET A 9 13.52 -4.29 12.35
CA MET A 9 12.32 -5.05 12.68
C MET A 9 12.24 -5.36 14.17
N VAL A 10 13.36 -5.74 14.80
CA VAL A 10 13.46 -5.98 16.24
C VAL A 10 13.18 -4.69 17.02
N THR A 11 13.75 -3.55 16.62
CA THR A 11 13.48 -2.27 17.31
C THR A 11 12.03 -1.85 17.24
N VAL A 12 11.40 -1.92 16.06
CA VAL A 12 9.97 -1.60 15.89
C VAL A 12 9.11 -2.55 16.72
N TYR A 13 9.44 -3.85 16.68
CA TYR A 13 8.72 -4.87 17.44
C TYR A 13 8.85 -4.65 18.97
N ALA A 14 10.02 -4.23 19.45
CA ALA A 14 10.25 -3.88 20.85
C ALA A 14 9.46 -2.62 21.26
N VAL A 15 9.42 -1.59 20.41
CA VAL A 15 8.57 -0.40 20.66
C VAL A 15 7.10 -0.77 20.71
N LEU A 16 6.63 -1.66 19.82
CA LEU A 16 5.25 -2.16 19.87
C LEU A 16 4.95 -2.94 21.16
N HIS A 17 5.90 -3.74 21.66
CA HIS A 17 5.76 -4.41 22.96
C HIS A 17 5.69 -3.43 24.11
N LEU A 18 6.56 -2.42 24.12
CA LEU A 18 6.56 -1.37 25.14
C LEU A 18 5.24 -0.59 25.11
N ALA A 19 4.76 -0.22 23.93
CA ALA A 19 3.47 0.44 23.77
C ALA A 19 2.32 -0.45 24.28
N ALA A 20 2.30 -1.73 23.89
CA ALA A 20 1.31 -2.69 24.37
C ALA A 20 1.33 -2.86 25.89
N TRP A 21 2.52 -2.92 26.51
CA TRP A 21 2.69 -3.01 27.96
C TRP A 21 2.06 -1.82 28.71
N ASN A 22 2.23 -0.60 28.18
CA ASN A 22 1.68 0.60 28.80
C ASN A 22 0.18 0.76 28.53
N VAL A 23 -0.28 0.40 27.33
CA VAL A 23 -1.66 0.65 26.89
C VAL A 23 -2.62 -0.43 27.36
N LEU A 24 -2.25 -1.72 27.32
CA LEU A 24 -3.15 -2.83 27.62
C LEU A 24 -3.73 -2.82 29.06
N PRO A 25 -3.01 -2.37 30.11
CA PRO A 25 -3.59 -2.21 31.44
C PRO A 25 -4.62 -1.07 31.52
N THR A 26 -4.44 -0.01 30.72
CA THR A 26 -5.30 1.19 30.71
C THR A 26 -6.56 1.02 29.88
N LEU A 27 -6.53 0.12 28.89
CA LEU A 27 -7.68 -0.15 28.07
C LEU A 27 -8.69 -1.01 28.85
N PRO A 28 -9.94 -0.56 29.04
CA PRO A 28 -11.03 -1.43 29.50
C PRO A 28 -11.34 -2.55 28.49
N PHE A 29 -10.83 -2.38 27.27
CA PHE A 29 -10.90 -3.26 26.11
C PHE A 29 -10.37 -4.67 26.44
N TRP A 30 -11.10 -5.71 25.99
CA TRP A 30 -10.80 -7.14 26.21
C TRP A 30 -10.90 -7.67 27.64
N ARG A 31 -11.50 -6.92 28.57
CA ARG A 31 -12.13 -7.54 29.73
C ARG A 31 -13.53 -8.03 29.30
N PRO A 32 -13.96 -9.23 29.71
CA PRO A 32 -15.34 -9.65 29.49
C PRO A 32 -16.25 -8.77 30.35
N THR A 33 -16.66 -7.63 29.81
CA THR A 33 -17.56 -6.70 30.49
C THR A 33 -18.84 -6.58 29.67
N GLU A 34 -19.98 -6.68 30.35
CA GLU A 34 -21.31 -6.86 29.76
C GLU A 34 -21.88 -5.61 29.08
N SER A 35 -21.18 -4.48 29.14
CA SER A 35 -21.66 -3.21 28.62
C SER A 35 -21.76 -3.20 27.09
N ILE A 36 -22.94 -2.84 26.58
CA ILE A 36 -23.27 -2.72 25.16
C ILE A 36 -22.31 -1.75 24.43
N SER A 37 -21.91 -0.66 25.08
CA SER A 37 -20.98 0.33 24.55
C SER A 37 -19.60 -0.24 24.20
N GLN A 38 -19.08 -1.17 25.00
CA GLN A 38 -17.79 -1.81 24.73
C GLN A 38 -17.89 -2.79 23.55
N ARG A 39 -18.99 -3.54 23.42
CA ARG A 39 -19.22 -4.40 22.26
C ARG A 39 -19.20 -3.60 20.95
N HIS A 40 -19.80 -2.41 20.91
CA HIS A 40 -19.73 -1.55 19.72
C HIS A 40 -18.31 -1.06 19.39
N LEU A 41 -17.51 -0.78 20.42
CA LEU A 41 -16.12 -0.38 20.23
C LEU A 41 -15.30 -1.56 19.67
N ASP A 42 -15.47 -2.76 20.24
CA ASP A 42 -14.84 -4.00 19.75
C ASP A 42 -15.21 -4.26 18.28
N GLY A 43 -16.50 -4.14 17.95
CA GLY A 43 -16.99 -4.28 16.58
C GLY A 43 -16.37 -3.27 15.61
N THR A 44 -16.20 -2.03 16.04
CA THR A 44 -15.56 -0.99 15.23
C THR A 44 -14.09 -1.32 14.98
N VAL A 45 -13.34 -1.75 16.00
CA VAL A 45 -11.93 -2.12 15.86
C VAL A 45 -11.77 -3.33 14.94
N VAL A 46 -12.61 -4.36 15.09
CA VAL A 46 -12.59 -5.54 14.22
C VAL A 46 -12.94 -5.17 12.78
N ALA A 47 -13.94 -4.30 12.57
CA ALA A 47 -14.31 -3.82 11.24
C ALA A 47 -13.17 -3.01 10.58
N VAL A 48 -12.53 -2.09 11.32
CA VAL A 48 -11.37 -1.34 10.83
C VAL A 48 -10.23 -2.28 10.46
N LEU A 49 -9.91 -3.24 11.32
CA LEU A 49 -8.88 -4.24 11.07
C LEU A 49 -9.20 -5.07 9.81
N PHE A 50 -10.45 -5.50 9.64
CA PHE A 50 -10.89 -6.22 8.46
C PHE A 50 -10.77 -5.38 7.19
N ILE A 51 -11.21 -4.11 7.20
CA ILE A 51 -11.11 -3.20 6.05
C ILE A 51 -9.64 -2.97 5.66
N LEU A 52 -8.75 -2.82 6.64
CA LEU A 52 -7.30 -2.72 6.39
C LEU A 52 -6.74 -4.00 5.77
N MET A 53 -7.14 -5.18 6.27
CA MET A 53 -6.73 -6.47 5.71
C MET A 53 -7.26 -6.67 4.29
N LEU A 54 -8.51 -6.26 4.01
CA LEU A 54 -9.12 -6.32 2.68
C LEU A 54 -8.40 -5.40 1.69
N SER A 55 -8.10 -4.16 2.09
CA SER A 55 -7.29 -3.22 1.32
C SER A 55 -5.92 -3.81 0.98
N ALA A 56 -5.21 -4.34 1.99
CA ALA A 56 -3.91 -4.97 1.80
C ALA A 56 -4.00 -6.22 0.91
N ALA A 57 -5.06 -7.02 1.06
CA ALA A 57 -5.35 -8.18 0.20
C ALA A 57 -5.52 -7.77 -1.25
N MET A 58 -6.31 -6.75 -1.55
CA MET A 58 -6.54 -6.29 -2.92
C MET A 58 -5.24 -5.85 -3.59
N ILE A 59 -4.41 -5.05 -2.91
CA ILE A 59 -3.10 -4.62 -3.43
C ILE A 59 -2.22 -5.85 -3.72
N ARG A 60 -2.13 -6.80 -2.79
CA ARG A 60 -1.34 -8.03 -2.96
C ARG A 60 -1.87 -8.90 -4.09
N CYS A 61 -3.19 -9.07 -4.21
CA CYS A 61 -3.83 -9.79 -5.31
C CYS A 61 -3.42 -9.22 -6.66
N VAL A 62 -3.44 -7.88 -6.83
CA VAL A 62 -2.98 -7.24 -8.07
C VAL A 62 -1.51 -7.58 -8.36
N HIS A 63 -0.63 -7.51 -7.37
CA HIS A 63 0.78 -7.87 -7.54
C HIS A 63 0.97 -9.33 -7.96
N VAL A 64 0.28 -10.25 -7.29
CA VAL A 64 0.36 -11.68 -7.56
C VAL A 64 -0.27 -12.04 -8.90
N MET A 65 -1.31 -11.32 -9.33
CA MET A 65 -2.00 -11.58 -10.59
C MET A 65 -1.25 -11.02 -11.81
N TYR A 66 -0.65 -9.84 -11.69
CA TYR A 66 -0.05 -9.12 -12.82
C TYR A 66 1.48 -9.14 -12.86
N SER A 67 2.15 -9.97 -12.04
CA SER A 67 3.59 -10.22 -12.21
C SER A 67 3.84 -10.92 -13.56
N ARG A 68 4.49 -10.20 -14.48
CA ARG A 68 4.58 -10.57 -15.90
C ARG A 68 5.56 -11.71 -16.20
N SER A 69 6.54 -11.95 -15.33
CA SER A 69 7.60 -12.95 -15.51
C SER A 69 7.15 -14.39 -15.26
N ASP A 70 6.22 -14.58 -14.33
CA ASP A 70 5.91 -15.92 -13.82
C ASP A 70 4.86 -16.61 -14.67
N LEU A 71 4.05 -15.82 -15.40
CA LEU A 71 2.94 -16.34 -16.18
C LEU A 71 3.42 -17.14 -17.40
N ASP A 72 4.44 -16.64 -18.10
CA ASP A 72 4.99 -17.33 -19.28
C ASP A 72 5.69 -18.63 -18.87
N LEU A 73 6.38 -18.65 -17.72
CA LEU A 73 7.01 -19.86 -17.15
C LEU A 73 5.97 -20.88 -16.67
N LEU A 74 4.92 -20.43 -15.98
CA LEU A 74 3.85 -21.30 -15.49
C LEU A 74 3.04 -21.94 -16.63
N LEU A 75 2.90 -21.25 -17.76
CA LEU A 75 2.21 -21.77 -18.95
C LEU A 75 3.03 -22.79 -19.74
N CYS A 76 4.35 -22.83 -19.55
CA CYS A 76 5.21 -23.89 -20.06
C CYS A 76 5.22 -25.13 -19.14
N SER A 77 4.72 -25.01 -17.91
CA SER A 77 4.64 -26.12 -16.95
C SER A 77 3.29 -26.87 -17.05
N PRO A 78 3.27 -28.21 -16.95
CA PRO A 78 2.05 -29.01 -16.99
C PRO A 78 1.30 -28.97 -15.64
N VAL A 79 1.02 -27.77 -15.10
CA VAL A 79 0.34 -27.59 -13.82
C VAL A 79 -1.09 -27.09 -14.06
N PRO A 80 -2.13 -27.71 -13.47
CA PRO A 80 -3.50 -27.25 -13.64
C PRO A 80 -3.69 -25.86 -13.03
N GLY A 81 -4.44 -25.00 -13.72
CA GLY A 81 -4.65 -23.59 -13.31
C GLY A 81 -5.30 -23.42 -11.93
N SER A 82 -6.06 -24.41 -11.46
CA SER A 82 -6.64 -24.42 -10.10
C SER A 82 -5.59 -24.48 -9.00
N THR A 83 -4.52 -25.26 -9.19
CA THR A 83 -3.40 -25.34 -8.24
C THR A 83 -2.64 -24.02 -8.18
N ILE A 84 -2.41 -23.38 -9.33
CA ILE A 84 -1.77 -22.07 -9.41
C ILE A 84 -2.61 -21.02 -8.68
N LEU A 85 -3.93 -21.00 -8.92
CA LEU A 85 -4.84 -20.06 -8.27
C LEU A 85 -4.86 -20.24 -6.75
N ARG A 86 -4.93 -21.49 -6.26
CA ARG A 86 -4.88 -21.79 -4.82
C ARG A 86 -3.55 -21.40 -4.19
N ALA A 87 -2.43 -21.67 -4.85
CA ALA A 87 -1.10 -21.26 -4.38
C ALA A 87 -0.98 -19.73 -4.30
N ARG A 88 -1.49 -19.02 -5.31
CA ARG A 88 -1.54 -17.55 -5.34
C ARG A 88 -2.42 -17.00 -4.22
N LEU A 89 -3.60 -17.56 -4.01
CA LEU A 89 -4.49 -17.19 -2.90
C LEU A 89 -3.79 -17.42 -1.55
N GLY A 90 -3.14 -18.57 -1.37
CA GLY A 90 -2.34 -18.87 -0.17
C GLY A 90 -1.22 -17.86 0.07
N GLY A 91 -0.52 -17.44 -0.97
CA GLY A 91 0.49 -16.38 -0.89
C GLY A 91 -0.10 -15.02 -0.49
N VAL A 92 -1.29 -14.67 -0.97
CA VAL A 92 -2.01 -13.46 -0.55
C VAL A 92 -2.42 -13.56 0.92
N VAL A 93 -3.01 -14.68 1.35
CA VAL A 93 -3.41 -14.93 2.74
C VAL A 93 -2.22 -14.81 3.68
N LEU A 94 -1.11 -15.49 3.37
CA LEU A 94 0.09 -15.41 4.21
C LEU A 94 0.65 -13.98 4.23
N GLY A 95 0.67 -13.31 3.08
CA GLY A 95 1.13 -11.93 2.98
C GLY A 95 0.31 -10.95 3.82
N THR A 96 -1.02 -11.06 3.82
CA THR A 96 -1.89 -10.21 4.65
C THR A 96 -1.82 -10.57 6.13
N LEU A 97 -1.78 -11.87 6.44
CA LEU A 97 -1.68 -12.39 7.80
C LEU A 97 -0.39 -11.95 8.49
N LEU A 98 0.77 -12.03 7.80
CA LEU A 98 2.06 -11.70 8.40
C LEU A 98 2.13 -10.26 8.94
N LEU A 99 1.57 -9.30 8.20
CA LEU A 99 1.53 -7.90 8.66
C LEU A 99 0.61 -7.73 9.88
N ALA A 100 -0.57 -8.37 9.84
CA ALA A 100 -1.51 -8.33 10.96
C ALA A 100 -0.93 -9.01 12.21
N LEU A 101 -0.28 -10.17 12.06
CA LEU A 101 0.41 -10.86 13.15
C LEU A 101 1.55 -10.01 13.70
N PHE A 102 2.38 -9.39 12.86
CA PHE A 102 3.48 -8.55 13.33
C PHE A 102 2.97 -7.40 14.24
N LEU A 103 1.80 -6.84 13.92
CA LEU A 103 1.19 -5.76 14.69
C LEU A 103 0.45 -6.25 15.95
N VAL A 104 -0.27 -7.38 15.87
CA VAL A 104 -1.15 -7.87 16.95
C VAL A 104 -0.43 -8.78 17.95
N THR A 105 0.61 -9.50 17.52
CA THR A 105 1.37 -10.43 18.38
C THR A 105 1.89 -9.78 19.68
N PRO A 106 2.46 -8.54 19.66
CA PRO A 106 2.84 -7.84 20.89
C PRO A 106 1.70 -7.71 21.90
N VAL A 107 0.48 -7.44 21.43
CA VAL A 107 -0.72 -7.32 22.27
C VAL A 107 -1.08 -8.67 22.89
N VAL A 108 -0.99 -9.76 22.12
CA VAL A 108 -1.28 -11.11 22.62
C VAL A 108 -0.24 -11.55 23.65
N HIS A 109 1.05 -11.31 23.41
CA HIS A 109 2.13 -11.65 24.35
C HIS A 109 1.97 -10.93 25.69
N VAL A 110 1.77 -9.61 25.67
CA VAL A 110 1.50 -8.83 26.89
C VAL A 110 0.19 -9.27 27.55
N GLY A 111 -0.80 -9.65 26.75
CA GLY A 111 -2.06 -10.21 27.20
C GLY A 111 -1.92 -11.48 28.03
N ILE A 112 -1.11 -12.43 27.55
CA ILE A 112 -0.80 -13.67 28.27
C ILE A 112 -0.09 -13.37 29.60
N LEU A 113 0.87 -12.41 29.59
CA LEU A 113 1.59 -11.98 30.80
C LEU A 113 0.71 -11.25 31.82
N THR A 114 -0.47 -10.76 31.42
CA THR A 114 -1.41 -10.02 32.27
C THR A 114 -2.68 -10.81 32.58
N ASP A 115 -2.59 -12.14 32.58
CA ASP A 115 -3.68 -13.09 32.90
C ASP A 115 -4.91 -13.01 31.98
N ARG A 116 -4.72 -12.69 30.70
CA ARG A 116 -5.79 -12.65 29.69
C ARG A 116 -5.63 -13.74 28.61
N PRO A 117 -5.85 -15.03 28.93
CA PRO A 117 -5.61 -16.15 28.01
C PRO A 117 -6.55 -16.16 26.79
N ARG A 118 -7.72 -15.51 26.88
CA ARG A 118 -8.68 -15.40 25.76
C ARG A 118 -8.08 -14.70 24.53
N LEU A 119 -7.05 -13.86 24.72
CA LEU A 119 -6.36 -13.19 23.62
C LEU A 119 -5.63 -14.16 22.67
N LEU A 120 -5.40 -15.41 23.09
CA LEU A 120 -4.89 -16.45 22.19
C LEU A 120 -5.81 -16.72 20.99
N ALA A 121 -7.11 -16.46 21.13
CA ALA A 121 -8.07 -16.62 20.04
C ALA A 121 -7.84 -15.63 18.89
N LEU A 122 -7.09 -14.54 19.11
CA LEU A 122 -6.72 -13.62 18.02
C LEU A 122 -5.87 -14.32 16.96
N TYR A 123 -5.05 -15.32 17.30
CA TYR A 123 -4.26 -16.05 16.29
C TYR A 123 -5.15 -16.73 15.24
N PRO A 124 -6.00 -17.71 15.58
CA PRO A 124 -6.90 -18.34 14.61
C PRO A 124 -7.92 -17.35 14.03
N GLY A 125 -8.38 -16.37 14.81
CA GLY A 125 -9.28 -15.31 14.32
C GLY A 125 -8.66 -14.48 13.20
N LEU A 126 -7.39 -14.09 13.33
CA LEU A 126 -6.65 -13.37 12.28
C LEU A 126 -6.43 -14.22 11.04
N VAL A 127 -6.17 -15.53 11.19
CA VAL A 127 -6.05 -16.44 10.04
C VAL A 127 -7.36 -16.49 9.25
N ALA A 128 -8.48 -16.72 9.95
CA ALA A 128 -9.80 -16.75 9.33
C ALA A 128 -10.13 -15.42 8.64
N MET A 129 -9.83 -14.29 9.29
CA MET A 129 -10.06 -12.97 8.74
C MET A 129 -9.19 -12.67 7.53
N ALA A 130 -7.91 -13.07 7.54
CA ALA A 130 -7.01 -12.96 6.40
C ALA A 130 -7.50 -13.78 5.20
N MET A 131 -8.02 -14.98 5.44
CA MET A 131 -8.59 -15.85 4.40
C MET A 131 -9.83 -15.24 3.75
N ILE A 132 -10.76 -14.71 4.55
CA ILE A 132 -11.96 -14.04 4.04
C ILE A 132 -11.56 -12.80 3.24
N ALA A 133 -10.69 -11.95 3.81
CA ALA A 133 -10.21 -10.73 3.16
C ALA A 133 -9.48 -11.02 1.85
N ALA A 134 -8.63 -12.04 1.81
CA ALA A 134 -7.94 -12.48 0.59
C ALA A 134 -8.90 -13.00 -0.47
N SER A 135 -9.88 -13.81 -0.07
CA SER A 135 -10.87 -14.40 -0.98
C SER A 135 -11.74 -13.32 -1.62
N LEU A 136 -12.28 -12.41 -0.80
CA LEU A 136 -13.05 -11.26 -1.27
C LEU A 136 -12.18 -10.32 -2.12
N GLY A 137 -10.97 -10.00 -1.66
CA GLY A 137 -10.05 -9.14 -2.40
C GLY A 137 -9.71 -9.71 -3.78
N MET A 138 -9.49 -11.02 -3.89
CA MET A 138 -9.23 -11.68 -5.17
C MET A 138 -10.47 -11.68 -6.07
N MET A 139 -11.66 -11.95 -5.52
CA MET A 139 -12.94 -11.82 -6.24
C MET A 139 -13.12 -10.41 -6.80
N SER A 140 -12.93 -9.38 -5.97
CA SER A 140 -13.04 -7.97 -6.36
C SER A 140 -12.03 -7.60 -7.44
N VAL A 141 -10.77 -8.01 -7.31
CA VAL A 141 -9.72 -7.73 -8.32
C VAL A 141 -10.06 -8.38 -9.67
N ILE A 142 -10.54 -9.63 -9.68
CA ILE A 142 -10.93 -10.29 -10.93
C ILE A 142 -12.18 -9.65 -11.55
N GLN A 143 -13.18 -9.30 -10.74
CA GLN A 143 -14.37 -8.58 -11.23
C GLN A 143 -13.99 -7.23 -11.83
N LEU A 144 -13.13 -6.48 -11.15
CA LEU A 144 -12.65 -5.17 -11.63
C LEU A 144 -11.84 -5.29 -12.92
N ALA A 145 -11.04 -6.33 -13.04
CA ALA A 145 -10.31 -6.65 -14.27
C ALA A 145 -11.23 -6.96 -15.44
N ARG A 146 -12.40 -7.56 -15.20
CA ARG A 146 -13.41 -7.81 -16.23
C ARG A 146 -14.14 -6.55 -16.66
N LEU A 147 -14.45 -5.66 -15.72
CA LEU A 147 -15.23 -4.45 -15.98
C LEU A 147 -14.40 -3.34 -16.66
N ILE A 148 -13.18 -3.12 -16.17
CA ILE A 148 -12.36 -1.95 -16.56
C ILE A 148 -11.15 -2.39 -17.40
N GLY A 149 -10.78 -3.67 -17.33
CA GLY A 149 -9.62 -4.23 -18.00
C GLY A 149 -8.39 -4.33 -17.06
N PRO A 150 -7.44 -5.25 -17.38
CA PRO A 150 -6.26 -5.53 -16.56
C PRO A 150 -5.39 -4.32 -16.23
N ARG A 151 -5.37 -3.33 -17.13
CA ARG A 151 -4.49 -2.16 -17.01
C ARG A 151 -4.88 -1.22 -15.88
N TYR A 152 -6.18 -1.10 -15.60
CA TYR A 152 -6.69 -0.17 -14.60
C TYR A 152 -6.95 -0.83 -13.25
N THR A 153 -6.99 -2.17 -13.18
CA THR A 153 -7.22 -2.86 -11.90
C THR A 153 -6.20 -2.50 -10.83
N SER A 154 -4.93 -2.35 -11.21
CA SER A 154 -3.86 -1.91 -10.31
C SER A 154 -4.05 -0.48 -9.82
N LEU A 155 -4.56 0.40 -10.69
CA LEU A 155 -4.88 1.78 -10.35
C LEU A 155 -5.93 1.82 -9.25
N PHE A 156 -7.07 1.16 -9.47
CA PHE A 156 -8.16 1.17 -8.52
C PHE A 156 -7.81 0.49 -7.19
N ALA A 157 -7.12 -0.65 -7.21
CA ALA A 157 -6.75 -1.33 -5.95
C ALA A 157 -5.83 -0.48 -5.08
N GLN A 158 -4.88 0.23 -5.69
CA GLN A 158 -3.95 1.09 -4.96
C GLN A 158 -4.61 2.39 -4.48
N VAL A 159 -5.48 2.99 -5.30
CA VAL A 159 -6.27 4.17 -4.90
C VAL A 159 -7.21 3.81 -3.75
N LEU A 160 -8.01 2.75 -3.88
CA LEU A 160 -8.91 2.30 -2.82
C LEU A 160 -8.15 2.00 -1.53
N GLY A 161 -7.03 1.29 -1.63
CA GLY A 161 -6.26 0.96 -0.44
C GLY A 161 -5.65 2.19 0.24
N THR A 162 -5.27 3.21 -0.54
CA THR A 162 -4.79 4.49 -0.02
C THR A 162 -5.93 5.30 0.61
N VAL A 163 -7.09 5.36 -0.06
CA VAL A 163 -8.28 6.05 0.43
C VAL A 163 -8.74 5.47 1.76
N VAL A 164 -8.69 4.15 1.94
CA VAL A 164 -8.97 3.50 3.24
C VAL A 164 -8.05 4.03 4.35
N ILE A 165 -6.74 4.13 4.08
CA ILE A 165 -5.78 4.61 5.08
C ILE A 165 -6.01 6.10 5.39
N VAL A 166 -6.22 6.92 4.36
CA VAL A 166 -6.56 8.34 4.52
C VAL A 166 -7.84 8.48 5.34
N TRP A 167 -8.91 7.77 4.95
CA TRP A 167 -10.19 7.80 5.67
C TRP A 167 -10.01 7.45 7.15
N LEU A 168 -9.20 6.43 7.47
CA LEU A 168 -8.91 6.07 8.85
C LEU A 168 -8.18 7.19 9.62
N CYS A 169 -7.26 7.90 8.97
CA CYS A 169 -6.57 9.05 9.58
C CYS A 169 -7.53 10.21 9.88
N TYR A 170 -8.54 10.41 9.03
CA TYR A 170 -9.53 11.49 9.17
C TYR A 170 -10.77 11.08 9.97
N MET A 171 -10.94 9.80 10.27
CA MET A 171 -12.10 9.25 10.97
C MET A 171 -12.42 9.95 12.30
N PRO A 172 -11.44 10.27 13.18
CA PRO A 172 -11.73 10.98 14.42
C PRO A 172 -12.37 12.35 14.20
N GLN A 173 -11.98 13.08 13.15
CA GLN A 173 -12.58 14.39 12.83
C GLN A 173 -13.99 14.22 12.26
N VAL A 174 -14.19 13.23 11.38
CA VAL A 174 -15.52 12.90 10.86
C VAL A 174 -16.47 12.54 12.00
N GLN A 175 -16.03 11.73 12.96
CA GLN A 175 -16.84 11.36 14.13
C GLN A 175 -17.25 12.57 14.99
N GLN A 176 -16.42 13.59 15.09
CA GLN A 176 -16.77 14.83 15.80
C GLN A 176 -17.80 15.67 15.03
N ALA A 177 -17.73 15.67 13.70
CA ALA A 177 -18.64 16.42 12.83
C ALA A 177 -20.05 15.80 12.69
N ILE A 178 -20.22 14.50 12.97
CA ILE A 178 -21.53 13.83 12.88
C ILE A 178 -22.48 14.36 13.98
N PRO A 179 -23.68 14.88 13.62
CA PRO A 179 -24.70 15.31 14.56
C PRO A 179 -25.14 14.21 15.53
N VAL A 180 -25.45 14.60 16.77
CA VAL A 180 -25.89 13.66 17.82
C VAL A 180 -27.13 12.87 17.39
N ALA A 181 -28.08 13.49 16.68
CA ALA A 181 -29.28 12.83 16.17
C ALA A 181 -28.98 11.61 15.26
N ILE A 182 -27.96 11.73 14.40
CA ILE A 182 -27.54 10.62 13.51
C ILE A 182 -26.90 9.51 14.34
N LYS A 183 -26.09 9.87 15.35
CA LYS A 183 -25.47 8.90 16.27
C LYS A 183 -26.51 8.11 17.05
N THR A 184 -27.56 8.77 17.53
CA THR A 184 -28.66 8.12 18.27
C THR A 184 -29.53 7.23 17.37
N SER A 185 -29.77 7.62 16.11
CA SER A 185 -30.48 6.74 15.16
C SER A 185 -29.65 5.51 14.79
N LEU A 186 -28.34 5.67 14.64
CA LEU A 186 -27.42 4.54 14.41
C LEU A 186 -27.37 3.61 15.62
N SER A 187 -27.28 4.14 16.85
CA SER A 187 -27.27 3.29 18.05
C SER A 187 -28.57 2.49 18.17
N HIS A 188 -29.73 3.07 17.85
CA HIS A 188 -31.00 2.34 17.86
C HIS A 188 -31.07 1.15 16.89
N LEU A 189 -30.34 1.20 15.77
CA LEU A 189 -30.24 0.06 14.85
C LEU A 189 -29.29 -1.04 15.34
N LEU A 190 -28.43 -0.71 16.31
CA LEU A 190 -27.42 -1.61 16.88
C LEU A 190 -27.77 -2.12 18.29
N ASP A 191 -28.85 -1.61 18.91
CA ASP A 191 -29.34 -2.01 20.23
C ASP A 191 -29.76 -3.50 20.29
N ASP A 192 -29.84 -4.05 21.51
CA ASP A 192 -30.27 -5.43 21.76
C ASP A 192 -31.72 -5.65 21.26
N GLY A 193 -31.89 -6.56 20.29
CA GLY A 193 -33.18 -6.86 19.64
C GLY A 193 -33.36 -6.23 18.26
N ALA A 194 -32.46 -5.37 17.80
CA ALA A 194 -32.47 -4.82 16.45
C ALA A 194 -31.99 -5.85 15.39
N VAL A 195 -32.31 -5.61 14.11
CA VAL A 195 -31.90 -6.47 12.96
C VAL A 195 -30.37 -6.61 12.85
N LEU A 196 -29.63 -5.58 13.27
CA LEU A 196 -28.16 -5.56 13.35
C LEU A 196 -27.65 -5.67 14.80
N GLY A 197 -28.51 -6.08 15.74
CA GLY A 197 -28.17 -6.23 17.14
C GLY A 197 -27.13 -7.33 17.40
N PRO A 198 -26.61 -7.45 18.63
CA PRO A 198 -25.46 -8.30 18.98
C PRO A 198 -25.62 -9.80 18.72
N ALA A 199 -26.86 -10.27 18.53
CA ALA A 199 -27.20 -11.65 18.16
C ALA A 199 -27.07 -11.93 16.64
N SER A 200 -26.89 -10.90 15.82
CA SER A 200 -26.75 -11.03 14.36
C SER A 200 -25.43 -11.74 13.98
N PRO A 201 -25.42 -12.54 12.90
CA PRO A 201 -24.20 -13.16 12.38
C PRO A 201 -23.11 -12.15 12.00
N LEU A 202 -23.45 -10.87 11.87
CA LEU A 202 -22.48 -9.78 11.67
C LEU A 202 -21.49 -9.64 12.85
N TRP A 203 -21.91 -10.01 14.06
CA TRP A 203 -21.09 -9.93 15.28
C TRP A 203 -20.21 -11.16 15.50
N LEU A 204 -20.35 -12.18 14.65
CA LEU A 204 -19.60 -13.42 14.74
C LEU A 204 -18.06 -13.20 14.73
N PRO A 205 -17.47 -12.31 13.90
CA PRO A 205 -16.03 -12.02 13.95
C PRO A 205 -15.61 -11.42 15.30
N VAL A 206 -16.45 -10.57 15.89
CA VAL A 206 -16.17 -9.92 17.19
C VAL A 206 -16.15 -10.98 18.30
N GLN A 207 -17.16 -11.84 18.34
CA GLN A 207 -17.26 -12.92 19.31
C GLN A 207 -16.11 -13.93 19.15
N ALA A 208 -15.71 -14.25 17.91
CA ALA A 208 -14.59 -15.13 17.61
C ALA A 208 -13.27 -14.57 18.16
N LEU A 209 -13.00 -13.28 17.93
CA LEU A 209 -11.79 -12.63 18.42
C LEU A 209 -11.79 -12.45 19.94
N GLN A 210 -12.97 -12.31 20.58
CA GLN A 210 -13.11 -12.26 22.04
C GLN A 210 -12.83 -13.60 22.74
N GLY A 211 -12.62 -14.69 21.99
CA GLY A 211 -12.21 -15.99 22.53
C GLY A 211 -13.35 -16.94 22.87
N SER A 212 -14.55 -16.72 22.32
CA SER A 212 -15.62 -17.71 22.40
C SER A 212 -15.36 -18.87 21.42
N PRO A 213 -15.33 -20.14 21.89
CA PRO A 213 -14.85 -21.26 21.07
C PRO A 213 -15.79 -21.61 19.91
N LEU A 214 -17.09 -21.52 20.11
CA LEU A 214 -18.09 -21.86 19.10
C LEU A 214 -18.14 -20.83 17.95
N PRO A 215 -18.24 -19.51 18.22
CA PRO A 215 -18.12 -18.50 17.17
C PRO A 215 -16.77 -18.54 16.44
N LEU A 216 -15.67 -18.85 17.14
CA LEU A 216 -14.36 -19.01 16.52
C LEU A 216 -14.33 -20.18 15.52
N LEU A 217 -14.91 -21.33 15.87
CA LEU A 217 -15.00 -22.48 14.98
C LEU A 217 -15.83 -22.15 13.73
N LEU A 218 -17.02 -21.56 13.93
CA LEU A 218 -17.88 -21.12 12.82
C LEU A 218 -17.19 -20.11 11.91
N PHE A 219 -16.43 -19.18 12.48
CA PHE A 219 -15.66 -18.19 11.72
C PHE A 219 -14.57 -18.84 10.87
N CYS A 220 -13.85 -19.82 11.43
CA CYS A 220 -12.84 -20.58 10.70
C CYS A 220 -13.45 -21.42 9.57
N LEU A 221 -14.59 -22.07 9.81
CA LEU A 221 -15.32 -22.80 8.77
C LEU A 221 -15.82 -21.88 7.66
N ALA A 222 -16.36 -20.71 8.01
CA ALA A 222 -16.77 -19.70 7.05
C ALA A 222 -15.59 -19.20 6.20
N ALA A 223 -14.42 -19.01 6.83
CA ALA A 223 -13.20 -18.63 6.13
C ALA A 223 -12.73 -19.71 5.14
N LEU A 224 -12.70 -20.97 5.55
CA LEU A 224 -12.39 -22.10 4.66
C LEU A 224 -13.40 -22.20 3.50
N GLY A 225 -14.69 -22.08 3.80
CA GLY A 225 -15.76 -22.06 2.80
C GLY A 225 -15.57 -20.93 1.79
N SER A 226 -15.28 -19.72 2.26
CA SER A 226 -15.05 -18.55 1.39
C SER A 226 -13.85 -18.74 0.46
N ALA A 227 -12.76 -19.35 0.95
CA ALA A 227 -11.56 -19.61 0.16
C ALA A 227 -11.79 -20.70 -0.89
N GLN A 228 -12.51 -21.77 -0.54
CA GLN A 228 -12.88 -22.82 -1.50
C GLN A 228 -13.83 -22.28 -2.57
N LEU A 229 -14.85 -21.52 -2.15
CA LEU A 229 -15.80 -20.88 -3.05
C LEU A 229 -15.09 -19.91 -4.01
N ALA A 230 -14.18 -19.08 -3.50
CA ALA A 230 -13.36 -18.21 -4.34
C ALA A 230 -12.53 -19.02 -5.34
N ALA A 231 -11.86 -20.09 -4.91
CA ALA A 231 -11.08 -20.93 -5.81
C ALA A 231 -11.92 -21.55 -6.95
N VAL A 232 -13.13 -22.03 -6.65
CA VAL A 232 -14.03 -22.64 -7.64
C VAL A 232 -14.60 -21.58 -8.60
N LEU A 233 -15.11 -20.47 -8.08
CA LEU A 233 -15.70 -19.40 -8.90
C LEU A 233 -14.67 -18.71 -9.81
N LEU A 234 -13.43 -18.56 -9.32
CA LEU A 234 -12.40 -17.83 -10.03
C LEU A 234 -11.64 -18.69 -11.05
N GLN A 235 -11.69 -20.02 -10.97
CA GLN A 235 -10.94 -20.90 -11.86
C GLN A 235 -11.24 -20.62 -13.35
N HIS A 236 -12.51 -20.59 -13.75
CA HIS A 236 -12.92 -20.30 -15.13
C HIS A 236 -12.57 -18.87 -15.55
N SER A 237 -12.75 -17.94 -14.63
CA SER A 237 -12.46 -16.51 -14.79
C SER A 237 -10.97 -16.27 -15.06
N PHE A 238 -10.12 -16.93 -14.27
CA PHE A 238 -8.68 -16.85 -14.34
C PHE A 238 -8.16 -17.41 -15.66
N LEU A 239 -8.63 -18.59 -16.08
CA LEU A 239 -8.24 -19.19 -17.36
C LEU A 239 -8.58 -18.28 -18.56
N ARG A 240 -9.76 -17.64 -18.56
CA ARG A 240 -10.13 -16.67 -19.61
C ARG A 240 -9.22 -15.45 -19.61
N LEU A 241 -8.87 -14.90 -18.43
CA LEU A 241 -7.95 -13.77 -18.33
C LEU A 241 -6.53 -14.12 -18.83
N LEU A 242 -6.06 -15.33 -18.54
CA LEU A 242 -4.77 -15.83 -19.04
C LEU A 242 -4.75 -15.92 -20.57
N GLN A 243 -5.83 -16.44 -21.17
CA GLN A 243 -5.97 -16.55 -22.63
C GLN A 243 -6.09 -15.17 -23.30
N GLN A 244 -6.83 -14.23 -22.70
CA GLN A 244 -6.92 -12.86 -23.18
C GLN A 244 -5.59 -12.10 -23.09
N GLY A 245 -4.76 -12.39 -22.08
CA GLY A 245 -3.38 -11.87 -22.01
C GLY A 245 -2.49 -12.37 -23.15
N ARG A 246 -2.72 -13.59 -23.64
CA ARG A 246 -2.06 -14.19 -24.81
C ARG A 246 -2.50 -13.56 -26.14
N ASN A 247 -3.78 -13.20 -26.23
CA ASN A 247 -4.40 -12.66 -27.44
C ASN A 247 -4.44 -11.13 -27.48
N SER A 248 -4.00 -10.42 -26.42
CA SER A 248 -3.61 -9.03 -26.54
C SER A 248 -2.55 -8.99 -27.63
N PRO A 249 -2.82 -8.37 -28.78
CA PRO A 249 -1.93 -8.45 -29.92
C PRO A 249 -0.55 -8.04 -29.42
N ARG A 250 0.39 -8.99 -29.45
CA ARG A 250 1.81 -8.65 -29.54
C ARG A 250 1.83 -7.61 -30.64
N GLY A 251 2.11 -6.36 -30.29
CA GLY A 251 2.14 -5.24 -31.20
C GLY A 251 3.24 -5.46 -32.22
N ILE A 252 2.95 -6.34 -33.17
CA ILE A 252 3.61 -6.50 -34.44
C ILE A 252 2.50 -6.31 -35.48
N ALA A 253 1.69 -5.26 -35.30
CA ALA A 253 1.28 -4.51 -36.46
C ALA A 253 2.54 -3.79 -36.94
N ARG A 254 3.39 -4.50 -37.67
CA ARG A 254 4.30 -3.88 -38.64
C ARG A 254 3.41 -3.24 -39.69
N LEU A 255 2.81 -2.10 -39.35
CA LEU A 255 2.57 -1.10 -40.36
C LEU A 255 3.96 -0.66 -40.78
N ALA A 256 4.47 -1.27 -41.84
CA ALA A 256 5.54 -0.75 -42.67
C ALA A 256 5.05 0.53 -43.36
N LEU A 257 4.54 1.48 -42.59
CA LEU A 257 4.39 2.86 -43.00
C LEU A 257 5.80 3.41 -42.97
N GLY A 258 6.33 3.78 -44.14
CA GLY A 258 7.65 4.37 -44.29
C GLY A 258 7.82 5.52 -43.31
N MET A 259 8.43 5.24 -42.15
CA MET A 259 8.73 6.26 -41.16
C MET A 259 9.87 7.09 -41.72
N ARG A 260 9.54 8.27 -42.26
CA ARG A 260 10.50 9.35 -42.40
C ARG A 260 10.94 9.76 -41.00
N LEU A 261 12.00 9.13 -40.51
CA LEU A 261 12.63 9.47 -39.24
C LEU A 261 13.20 10.88 -39.37
N HIS A 262 12.50 11.85 -38.80
CA HIS A 262 12.98 13.22 -38.68
C HIS A 262 13.92 13.27 -37.47
N PHE A 263 15.23 13.21 -37.72
CA PHE A 263 16.28 13.32 -36.71
C PHE A 263 16.54 14.78 -36.32
N GLY A 264 15.49 15.52 -35.93
CA GLY A 264 15.56 16.95 -35.61
C GLY A 264 15.51 17.27 -34.11
N HIS A 265 15.34 16.27 -33.23
CA HIS A 265 15.23 16.50 -31.79
C HIS A 265 16.54 16.17 -31.08
N ASP A 266 16.85 16.97 -30.07
CA ASP A 266 17.92 16.69 -29.11
C ASP A 266 17.80 15.27 -28.55
N LEU A 267 18.87 14.48 -28.74
CA LEU A 267 18.94 13.07 -28.34
C LEU A 267 18.66 12.88 -26.84
N ARG A 268 18.97 13.89 -26.02
CA ARG A 268 18.66 13.92 -24.58
C ARG A 268 17.15 13.91 -24.30
N TRP A 269 16.38 14.70 -25.04
CA TRP A 269 14.92 14.77 -24.89
C TRP A 269 14.24 13.52 -25.42
N LEU A 270 14.75 12.95 -26.52
CA LEU A 270 14.30 11.66 -27.02
C LEU A 270 14.48 10.54 -25.98
N LEU A 271 15.62 10.51 -25.29
CA LEU A 271 15.85 9.55 -24.20
C LEU A 271 14.85 9.74 -23.05
N ILE A 272 14.60 10.98 -22.62
CA ILE A 272 13.61 11.28 -21.56
C ILE A 272 12.21 10.85 -21.98
N TYR A 273 11.79 11.21 -23.19
CA TYR A 273 10.48 10.86 -23.73
C TYR A 273 10.30 9.35 -23.87
N LYS A 274 11.34 8.63 -24.30
CA LYS A 274 11.36 7.16 -24.31
C LYS A 274 11.08 6.61 -22.93
N GLU A 275 11.80 7.06 -21.90
CA GLU A 275 11.58 6.59 -20.52
C GLU A 275 10.15 6.89 -20.05
N TRP A 276 9.62 8.10 -20.29
CA TRP A 276 8.24 8.44 -19.92
C TRP A 276 7.20 7.59 -20.62
N LEU A 277 7.37 7.32 -21.92
CA LEU A 277 6.46 6.45 -22.65
C LEU A 277 6.52 5.01 -22.13
N LEU A 278 7.70 4.52 -21.75
CA LEU A 278 7.87 3.21 -21.12
C LEU A 278 7.21 3.16 -19.75
N LEU A 279 7.33 4.22 -18.95
CA LEU A 279 6.70 4.36 -17.64
C LEU A 279 5.17 4.29 -17.77
N VAL A 280 4.56 5.10 -18.65
CA VAL A 280 3.10 5.14 -18.86
C VAL A 280 2.54 3.80 -19.33
N ARG A 281 3.34 3.01 -20.07
CA ARG A 281 2.94 1.67 -20.54
C ARG A 281 2.86 0.62 -19.43
N GLN A 282 3.34 0.91 -18.22
CA GLN A 282 3.31 -0.03 -17.11
C GLN A 282 2.09 0.22 -16.20
N PRO A 283 1.09 -0.69 -16.16
CA PRO A 283 -0.15 -0.46 -15.42
C PRO A 283 0.04 -0.41 -13.89
N MET A 284 0.98 -1.19 -13.37
CA MET A 284 1.30 -1.20 -11.93
C MET A 284 1.85 0.16 -11.47
N PHE A 285 2.59 0.84 -12.35
CA PHE A 285 3.18 2.13 -12.08
C PHE A 285 2.13 3.24 -11.99
N LEU A 286 1.13 3.25 -12.88
CA LEU A 286 0.02 4.21 -12.81
C LEU A 286 -0.71 4.13 -11.47
N GLY A 287 -0.89 2.93 -10.92
CA GLY A 287 -1.45 2.76 -9.58
C GLY A 287 -0.59 3.38 -8.48
N GLN A 288 0.72 3.25 -8.58
CA GLN A 288 1.64 3.77 -7.54
C GLN A 288 1.68 5.29 -7.56
N ILE A 289 1.70 5.91 -8.76
CA ILE A 289 1.57 7.36 -8.87
C ILE A 289 0.23 7.81 -8.29
N ALA A 290 -0.88 7.16 -8.64
CA ALA A 290 -2.20 7.57 -8.19
C ALA A 290 -2.34 7.47 -6.67
N ALA A 291 -1.83 6.40 -6.04
CA ALA A 291 -1.76 6.28 -4.59
C ALA A 291 -0.98 7.43 -3.95
N ARG A 292 0.18 7.81 -4.51
CA ARG A 292 0.96 8.96 -4.01
C ARG A 292 0.23 10.29 -4.25
N PHE A 293 -0.46 10.41 -5.37
CA PHE A 293 -1.26 11.58 -5.70
C PHE A 293 -2.40 11.79 -4.71
N VAL A 294 -3.10 10.72 -4.28
CA VAL A 294 -4.12 10.80 -3.23
C VAL A 294 -3.56 11.43 -1.96
N TRP A 295 -2.37 11.02 -1.50
CA TRP A 295 -1.72 11.62 -0.34
C TRP A 295 -1.37 13.11 -0.54
N LEU A 296 -0.91 13.49 -1.74
CA LEU A 296 -0.60 14.90 -2.05
C LEU A 296 -1.87 15.76 -2.08
N VAL A 297 -2.96 15.25 -2.67
CA VAL A 297 -4.26 15.94 -2.69
C VAL A 297 -4.80 16.12 -1.28
N VAL A 298 -4.69 15.09 -0.44
CA VAL A 298 -5.11 15.13 0.96
C VAL A 298 -4.29 16.16 1.75
N ALA A 299 -2.96 16.14 1.58
CA ALA A 299 -2.08 17.12 2.21
C ALA A 299 -2.42 18.56 1.76
N PHE A 300 -2.67 18.76 0.46
CA PHE A 300 -3.07 20.05 -0.10
C PHE A 300 -4.44 20.51 0.39
N ALA A 301 -5.44 19.64 0.41
CA ALA A 301 -6.78 19.94 0.90
C ALA A 301 -6.77 20.28 2.40
N ALA A 302 -5.99 19.55 3.20
CA ALA A 302 -5.82 19.84 4.61
C ALA A 302 -5.15 21.19 4.85
N ALA A 303 -4.33 21.66 3.91
CA ALA A 303 -3.67 22.96 3.99
C ALA A 303 -4.67 24.12 3.97
N GLY A 304 -5.76 23.99 3.21
CA GLY A 304 -6.85 24.96 3.20
C GLY A 304 -7.75 24.95 4.43
N THR A 305 -7.45 24.13 5.45
CA THR A 305 -8.26 23.99 6.66
C THR A 305 -7.36 24.12 7.89
N ASP A 306 -7.85 24.68 9.01
CA ASP A 306 -7.10 24.73 10.28
C ASP A 306 -6.93 23.33 10.95
N SER A 307 -7.18 22.25 10.20
CA SER A 307 -7.23 20.88 10.72
C SER A 307 -5.86 20.26 10.96
N LEU A 308 -4.86 20.61 10.14
CA LEU A 308 -3.50 20.10 10.26
C LEU A 308 -2.51 21.26 10.33
N ARG A 309 -1.52 21.13 11.22
CA ARG A 309 -0.42 22.10 11.29
C ARG A 309 0.28 22.15 9.92
N PRO A 310 0.52 23.34 9.33
CA PRO A 310 1.19 23.49 8.03
C PRO A 310 2.53 22.74 7.94
N LEU A 311 3.23 22.62 9.07
CA LEU A 311 4.47 21.88 9.20
C LEU A 311 4.32 20.35 8.98
N VAL A 312 3.19 19.76 9.37
CA VAL A 312 2.90 18.33 9.15
C VAL A 312 2.63 18.07 7.66
N ILE A 313 1.90 18.98 7.02
CA ILE A 313 1.59 18.95 5.58
C ILE A 313 2.88 18.99 4.76
N ALA A 314 3.78 19.89 5.14
CA ALA A 314 5.12 20.01 4.60
C ALA A 314 5.93 18.70 4.71
N ALA A 315 5.95 18.07 5.88
CA ALA A 315 6.66 16.80 6.09
C ALA A 315 6.06 15.65 5.25
N ILE A 316 4.72 15.57 5.14
CA ILE A 316 4.04 14.60 4.28
C ILE A 316 4.43 14.79 2.82
N ALA A 317 4.42 16.04 2.33
CA ALA A 317 4.79 16.36 0.95
C ALA A 317 6.24 15.92 0.64
N VAL A 318 7.20 16.22 1.53
CA VAL A 318 8.60 15.78 1.39
C VAL A 318 8.69 14.25 1.31
N TYR A 319 8.04 13.54 2.22
CA TYR A 319 8.11 12.08 2.27
C TYR A 319 7.49 11.41 1.03
N VAL A 320 6.31 11.88 0.61
CA VAL A 320 5.55 11.30 -0.50
C VAL A 320 6.24 11.54 -1.85
N THR A 321 6.77 12.75 -2.06
CA THR A 321 7.47 13.14 -3.29
C THR A 321 8.81 12.42 -3.44
N ALA A 322 9.59 12.33 -2.36
CA ALA A 322 10.85 11.60 -2.35
C ALA A 322 10.64 10.09 -2.59
N GLY A 323 9.61 9.49 -1.98
CA GLY A 323 9.24 8.11 -2.23
C GLY A 323 8.82 7.85 -3.68
N LEU A 324 8.13 8.82 -4.32
CA LEU A 324 7.79 8.74 -5.74
C LEU A 324 9.03 8.80 -6.63
N ALA A 325 9.97 9.72 -6.36
CA ALA A 325 11.25 9.79 -7.07
C ALA A 325 12.07 8.50 -6.95
N GLY A 326 12.07 7.86 -5.77
CA GLY A 326 12.71 6.57 -5.54
C GLY A 326 12.09 5.43 -6.35
N ILE A 327 10.75 5.36 -6.41
CA ILE A 327 10.01 4.39 -7.24
C ILE A 327 10.36 4.58 -8.73
N LEU A 328 10.31 5.82 -9.22
CA LEU A 328 10.61 6.15 -10.61
C LEU A 328 12.02 5.77 -11.00
N THR A 329 12.99 6.08 -10.13
CA THR A 329 14.39 5.71 -10.33
C THR A 329 14.52 4.19 -10.43
N ARG A 330 13.93 3.43 -9.50
CA ARG A 330 13.96 1.96 -9.56
C ARG A 330 13.38 1.42 -10.86
N LEU A 331 12.29 2.01 -11.35
CA LEU A 331 11.58 1.50 -12.51
C LEU A 331 12.36 1.74 -13.81
N ILE A 332 12.93 2.94 -13.96
CA ILE A 332 13.80 3.29 -15.10
C ILE A 332 15.06 2.42 -15.10
N GLU A 333 15.65 2.18 -13.93
CA GLU A 333 16.86 1.36 -13.82
C GLU A 333 16.59 -0.12 -14.04
N ALA A 334 15.50 -0.66 -13.48
CA ALA A 334 15.12 -2.07 -13.64
C ALA A 334 14.60 -2.41 -15.05
N GLY A 335 14.05 -1.42 -15.77
CA GLY A 335 13.58 -1.60 -17.15
C GLY A 335 14.72 -1.74 -18.17
N GLU A 336 15.96 -1.45 -17.76
CA GLU A 336 17.11 -1.47 -18.66
C GLU A 336 17.82 -2.81 -18.60
N ALA A 337 17.38 -3.75 -19.44
CA ALA A 337 17.93 -5.11 -19.51
C ALA A 337 19.19 -5.23 -20.38
N ALA A 338 19.58 -4.18 -21.13
CA ALA A 338 20.67 -4.24 -22.11
C ALA A 338 21.73 -3.16 -21.86
N TRP A 339 22.27 -3.12 -20.64
CA TRP A 339 23.35 -2.19 -20.27
C TRP A 339 24.58 -2.34 -21.16
N ASP A 340 24.91 -3.56 -21.57
CA ASP A 340 26.06 -3.83 -22.44
C ASP A 340 25.87 -3.19 -23.82
N LEU A 341 24.64 -3.22 -24.36
CA LEU A 341 24.32 -2.54 -25.62
C LEU A 341 24.35 -1.01 -25.47
N LEU A 342 23.87 -0.47 -24.36
CA LEU A 342 24.00 0.97 -24.08
C LEU A 342 25.46 1.41 -23.90
N SER A 343 26.30 0.55 -23.33
CA SER A 343 27.73 0.82 -23.16
C SER A 343 28.47 0.88 -24.51
N SER A 344 27.98 0.16 -25.51
CA SER A 344 28.49 0.22 -26.90
C SER A 344 27.93 1.38 -27.71
N SER A 345 26.99 2.16 -27.16
CA SER A 345 26.41 3.30 -27.87
C SER A 345 27.43 4.44 -28.02
N PRO A 346 27.38 5.22 -29.10
CA PRO A 346 28.31 6.34 -29.32
C PRO A 346 28.07 7.53 -28.36
N LEU A 347 27.11 7.40 -27.44
CA LEU A 347 26.75 8.43 -26.47
C LEU A 347 27.61 8.33 -25.22
N ALA A 348 28.09 9.47 -24.74
CA ALA A 348 28.78 9.53 -23.45
C ALA A 348 27.87 9.01 -22.31
N PRO A 349 28.37 8.12 -21.42
CA PRO A 349 27.60 7.55 -20.30
C PRO A 349 26.99 8.62 -19.36
N ALA A 350 27.67 9.76 -19.23
CA ALA A 350 27.19 10.92 -18.46
C ALA A 350 25.88 11.50 -19.04
N THR A 351 25.73 11.53 -20.37
CA THR A 351 24.52 12.04 -21.02
C THR A 351 23.33 11.11 -20.78
N ILE A 352 23.56 9.79 -20.82
CA ILE A 352 22.52 8.79 -20.55
C ILE A 352 22.08 8.85 -19.09
N SER A 353 23.03 8.88 -18.15
CA SER A 353 22.73 8.93 -16.72
C SER A 353 22.00 10.22 -16.32
N THR A 354 22.39 11.37 -16.85
CA THR A 354 21.70 12.65 -16.59
C THR A 354 20.30 12.69 -17.19
N ALA A 355 20.11 12.15 -18.40
CA ALA A 355 18.78 12.02 -19.01
C ALA A 355 17.87 11.11 -18.18
N LYS A 356 18.38 9.97 -17.70
CA LYS A 356 17.62 9.05 -16.83
C LYS A 356 17.28 9.67 -15.47
N ARG A 357 18.23 10.38 -14.85
CA ARG A 357 17.99 11.14 -13.61
C ARG A 357 16.88 12.16 -13.81
N ARG A 358 16.92 12.94 -14.89
CA ARG A 358 15.87 13.92 -15.21
C ARG A 358 14.53 13.24 -15.49
N ALA A 359 14.53 12.13 -16.22
CA ALA A 359 13.33 11.36 -16.50
C ALA A 359 12.64 10.86 -15.21
N ALA A 360 13.41 10.51 -14.18
CA ALA A 360 12.89 10.12 -12.87
C ALA A 360 12.44 11.32 -12.01
N LEU A 361 13.26 12.37 -11.93
CA LEU A 361 13.03 13.48 -11.00
C LEU A 361 11.95 14.47 -11.47
N ILE A 362 11.88 14.77 -12.77
CA ILE A 362 10.93 15.76 -13.31
C ILE A 362 9.47 15.43 -12.92
N PRO A 363 8.93 14.22 -13.19
CA PRO A 363 7.54 13.92 -12.84
C PRO A 363 7.30 13.92 -11.33
N ALA A 364 8.27 13.48 -10.51
CA ALA A 364 8.13 13.51 -9.06
C ALA A 364 8.06 14.95 -8.51
N LEU A 365 8.95 15.82 -8.98
CA LEU A 365 8.98 17.23 -8.59
C LEU A 365 7.75 17.97 -9.12
N LEU A 366 7.35 17.74 -10.37
CA LEU A 366 6.16 18.36 -10.95
C LEU A 366 4.90 18.10 -10.11
N LEU A 367 4.72 16.85 -9.63
CA LEU A 367 3.61 16.48 -8.78
C LEU A 367 3.74 17.04 -7.35
N GLY A 368 4.96 17.19 -6.84
CA GLY A 368 5.24 17.68 -5.49
C GLY A 368 5.14 19.19 -5.32
N MET A 369 5.58 19.96 -6.33
CA MET A 369 5.77 21.41 -6.27
C MET A 369 4.53 22.26 -5.95
N PRO A 370 3.28 21.87 -6.26
CA PRO A 370 2.11 22.66 -5.85
C PRO A 370 2.01 22.89 -4.33
N THR A 371 2.42 21.91 -3.52
CA THR A 371 2.36 22.00 -2.05
C THR A 371 3.30 23.05 -1.45
N PRO A 372 4.62 23.10 -1.73
CA PRO A 372 5.50 24.15 -1.24
C PRO A 372 5.16 25.53 -1.81
N LEU A 373 4.67 25.61 -3.05
CA LEU A 373 4.23 26.88 -3.65
C LEU A 373 3.06 27.48 -2.87
N TRP A 374 2.05 26.67 -2.53
CA TRP A 374 0.92 27.12 -1.72
C TRP A 374 1.36 27.50 -0.30
N LEU A 375 2.20 26.66 0.32
CA LEU A 375 2.75 26.94 1.66
C LEU A 375 3.55 28.23 1.68
N GLY A 376 4.27 28.55 0.60
CA GLY A 376 5.02 29.80 0.44
C GLY A 376 4.15 31.05 0.34
N ILE A 377 2.90 30.94 -0.13
CA ILE A 377 1.93 32.05 -0.13
C ILE A 377 1.51 32.38 1.31
N ALA A 378 1.30 31.36 2.15
CA ALA A 378 0.89 31.55 3.55
C ALA A 378 2.06 31.89 4.48
N ASN A 379 3.19 31.16 4.34
CA ASN A 379 4.41 31.39 5.09
C ASN A 379 5.64 31.17 4.18
N PRO A 380 6.32 32.25 3.74
CA PRO A 380 7.38 32.15 2.73
C PRO A 380 8.58 31.32 3.21
N THR A 381 8.90 31.39 4.51
CA THR A 381 10.01 30.62 5.09
C THR A 381 9.74 29.11 4.99
N LEU A 382 8.53 28.69 5.36
CA LEU A 382 8.11 27.29 5.30
C LEU A 382 8.04 26.79 3.85
N GLY A 383 7.51 27.61 2.92
CA GLY A 383 7.50 27.29 1.48
C GLY A 383 8.89 27.08 0.87
N ILE A 384 9.86 27.92 1.22
CA ILE A 384 11.23 27.79 0.73
C ILE A 384 11.91 26.55 1.34
N LEU A 385 11.80 26.37 2.66
CA LEU A 385 12.37 25.21 3.36
C LEU A 385 11.80 23.90 2.82
N THR A 386 10.50 23.85 2.53
CA THR A 386 9.86 22.68 1.92
C THR A 386 10.33 22.41 0.52
N ALA A 387 10.47 23.43 -0.34
CA ALA A 387 11.00 23.24 -1.69
C ALA A 387 12.43 22.67 -1.67
N ILE A 388 13.29 23.18 -0.77
CA ILE A 388 14.66 22.68 -0.58
C ILE A 388 14.65 21.23 -0.08
N ALA A 389 13.82 20.94 0.93
CA ALA A 389 13.71 19.59 1.48
C ALA A 389 13.18 18.58 0.46
N VAL A 390 12.18 18.95 -0.36
CA VAL A 390 11.65 18.11 -1.44
C VAL A 390 12.74 17.81 -2.48
N ALA A 391 13.47 18.83 -2.95
CA ALA A 391 14.53 18.65 -3.93
C ALA A 391 15.67 17.78 -3.40
N GLY A 392 16.12 18.03 -2.16
CA GLY A 392 17.16 17.27 -1.48
C GLY A 392 16.75 15.81 -1.22
N ALA A 393 15.52 15.60 -0.75
CA ALA A 393 14.98 14.26 -0.50
C ALA A 393 14.85 13.45 -1.80
N CYS A 394 14.35 14.05 -2.88
CA CYS A 394 14.26 13.40 -4.20
C CYS A 394 15.64 13.03 -4.75
N ASP A 395 16.65 13.90 -4.61
CA ASP A 395 18.02 13.59 -5.03
C ASP A 395 18.64 12.46 -4.21
N SER A 396 18.42 12.48 -2.89
CA SER A 396 18.90 11.42 -2.00
C SER A 396 18.29 10.06 -2.36
N ALA A 397 16.98 10.02 -2.61
CA ALA A 397 16.26 8.82 -3.03
C ALA A 397 16.77 8.30 -4.38
N HIS A 398 17.06 9.19 -5.33
CA HIS A 398 17.64 8.82 -6.62
C HIS A 398 19.02 8.18 -6.45
N ARG A 399 19.94 8.80 -5.70
CA ARG A 399 21.30 8.28 -5.49
C ARG A 399 21.30 6.94 -4.75
N LEU A 400 20.46 6.80 -3.72
CA LEU A 400 20.32 5.55 -2.98
C LEU A 400 19.84 4.39 -3.86
N ASN A 401 18.94 4.68 -4.82
CA ASN A 401 18.45 3.67 -5.75
C ASN A 401 19.42 3.41 -6.91
N LEU A 402 20.23 4.39 -7.34
CA LEU A 402 21.29 4.17 -8.33
C LEU A 402 22.39 3.27 -7.79
N ALA A 403 22.75 3.40 -6.51
CA ALA A 403 23.69 2.53 -5.82
C ALA A 403 23.24 1.04 -5.81
N ARG A 404 21.98 0.74 -6.12
CA ARG A 404 21.48 -0.65 -6.28
C ARG A 404 22.04 -1.36 -7.52
N ARG A 405 22.58 -0.65 -8.51
CA ARG A 405 23.04 -1.23 -9.80
C ARG A 405 23.99 -2.43 -9.66
N HIS A 406 24.72 -2.52 -8.55
CA HIS A 406 25.79 -3.52 -8.38
C HIS A 406 25.49 -4.62 -7.35
N LEU A 407 24.35 -4.59 -6.64
CA LEU A 407 24.09 -5.48 -5.48
C LEU A 407 22.66 -6.05 -5.45
N PRO A 408 22.35 -7.13 -6.19
CA PRO A 408 21.00 -7.72 -6.25
C PRO A 408 20.52 -8.31 -4.91
N ALA A 409 21.42 -8.71 -4.01
CA ALA A 409 21.07 -9.30 -2.71
C ALA A 409 20.52 -8.30 -1.66
N ALA A 410 20.51 -6.99 -1.95
CA ALA A 410 20.22 -5.92 -0.97
C ALA A 410 18.89 -5.17 -1.21
N GLN A 411 17.92 -5.78 -1.90
CA GLN A 411 16.63 -5.14 -2.25
C GLN A 411 15.87 -4.59 -1.03
N MET A 412 15.90 -5.30 0.10
CA MET A 412 15.18 -4.93 1.32
C MET A 412 15.92 -3.86 2.14
N VAL A 413 17.26 -3.92 2.22
CA VAL A 413 18.09 -2.91 2.92
C VAL A 413 17.92 -1.54 2.32
N THR A 414 17.98 -1.48 0.99
CA THR A 414 17.98 -0.23 0.25
C THR A 414 16.61 0.45 0.33
N SER A 415 15.53 -0.31 0.42
CA SER A 415 14.18 0.23 0.67
C SER A 415 14.05 0.82 2.09
N VAL A 416 14.62 0.15 3.11
CA VAL A 416 14.64 0.69 4.49
C VAL A 416 15.48 1.95 4.58
N ARG A 417 16.67 1.97 3.96
CA ARG A 417 17.54 3.16 3.91
C ARG A 417 16.86 4.35 3.26
N GLU A 418 16.08 4.14 2.20
CA GLU A 418 15.30 5.20 1.56
C GLU A 418 14.20 5.75 2.47
N VAL A 419 13.44 4.87 3.13
CA VAL A 419 12.39 5.30 4.07
C VAL A 419 13.00 6.14 5.20
N LEU A 420 14.12 5.70 5.77
CA LEU A 420 14.84 6.44 6.81
C LEU A 420 15.39 7.77 6.27
N SER A 421 16.00 7.78 5.09
CA SER A 421 16.50 9.01 4.44
C SER A 421 15.39 10.03 4.25
N ASN A 422 14.23 9.60 3.75
CA ASN A 422 13.07 10.47 3.55
C ASN A 422 12.54 11.00 4.90
N GLY A 423 12.56 10.16 5.94
CA GLY A 423 12.20 10.57 7.30
C GLY A 423 13.17 11.60 7.89
N VAL A 424 14.47 11.45 7.67
CA VAL A 424 15.49 12.42 8.11
C VAL A 424 15.29 13.78 7.44
N TRP A 425 14.97 13.83 6.15
CA TRP A 425 14.63 15.09 5.48
C TRP A 425 13.40 15.76 6.08
N GLY A 426 12.38 14.98 6.42
CA GLY A 426 11.22 15.48 7.17
C GLY A 426 11.62 16.07 8.52
N LEU A 427 12.48 15.38 9.27
CA LEU A 427 12.93 15.83 10.59
C LEU A 427 13.83 17.07 10.51
N LEU A 428 14.74 17.13 9.54
CA LEU A 428 15.56 18.31 9.27
C LEU A 428 14.72 19.52 8.92
N LEU A 429 13.64 19.33 8.15
CA LEU A 429 12.66 20.39 7.90
C LEU A 429 12.00 20.88 9.20
N LEU A 430 11.59 19.96 10.08
CA LEU A 430 11.01 20.33 11.39
C LEU A 430 11.99 21.17 12.22
N ILE A 431 13.26 20.74 12.30
CA ILE A 431 14.30 21.45 13.05
C ILE A 431 14.59 22.82 12.42
N ALA A 432 14.79 22.87 11.11
CA ALA A 432 15.11 24.11 10.42
C ALA A 432 13.98 25.15 10.58
N TYR A 433 12.72 24.71 10.48
CA TYR A 433 11.58 25.59 10.70
C TYR A 433 11.50 26.07 12.15
N ALA A 434 11.77 25.22 13.14
CA ALA A 434 11.76 25.60 14.55
C ALA A 434 12.88 26.59 14.94
N ILE A 435 13.94 26.70 14.13
CA ILE A 435 15.04 27.66 14.36
C ILE A 435 14.76 29.00 13.65
N LEU A 436 14.09 28.96 12.50
CA LEU A 436 13.91 30.11 11.60
C LEU A 436 12.55 30.80 11.72
N GLY A 437 11.53 30.10 12.23
CA GLY A 437 10.18 30.60 12.46
C GLY A 437 9.90 30.77 13.94
#